data_AF-A0A4U5VI24-F1
#
_entry.id   AF-A0A4U5VI24-F1
#
_cell.length_a   1.000
_cell.length_b   1.000
_cell.length_c   1.000
_cell.angle_alpha   90.00
_cell.angle_beta   90.00
_cell.angle_gamma   90.00
#
_symmetry.space_group_name_H-M   'P 1'
#
loop_
_entity.id
_entity.type
_entity.pdbx_description
1 polymer ?
#
loop_
_entity_poly.entity_id
_entity_poly.type
_entity_poly.pdbx_seq_one_letter_code
_entity_poly.pdbx_strand_id
1 'polypeptide(L)'
;MAVGEQSFPSDSSRSFVNLGEEKSDGLTNGGIVPTDSLNTEPTPPRPRRPCNESWLQWEMEVCGEEFKRDMGHIDPQYWCNLTYFISEYHLFTHCTETKSLIAYCYWPNPIVESYIVRIHKHFFSNCTIEQVVLLDPPDDTLTILILIPVFLTLAMIALVVWCSKRSDILA
;
A
#
# COMPACT_ATOMS: atom_id res chain seq x y z
N MET A 1 -23.79 -33.08 -38.40
CA MET A 1 -22.75 -32.48 -37.54
C MET A 1 -23.42 -32.14 -36.22
N ALA A 2 -22.86 -32.59 -35.10
CA ALA A 2 -23.35 -32.26 -33.77
C ALA A 2 -22.22 -31.59 -33.00
N VAL A 3 -22.53 -30.53 -32.25
CA VAL A 3 -21.57 -29.90 -31.34
C VAL A 3 -21.52 -30.74 -30.07
N GLY A 4 -20.33 -31.21 -29.70
CA GLY A 4 -20.13 -31.93 -28.45
C GLY A 4 -19.95 -30.95 -27.30
N GLU A 5 -20.92 -30.89 -26.39
CA GLU A 5 -20.72 -30.25 -25.08
C GLU A 5 -19.61 -30.99 -24.33
N GLN A 6 -18.58 -30.25 -23.91
CA GLN A 6 -17.64 -30.70 -22.87
C GLN A 6 -17.84 -29.80 -21.66
N SER A 7 -18.73 -30.25 -20.77
CA SER A 7 -18.95 -29.67 -19.46
C SER A 7 -17.74 -29.91 -18.56
N PHE A 8 -16.91 -28.87 -18.39
CA PHE A 8 -15.88 -28.88 -17.36
C PHE A 8 -16.53 -28.77 -15.98
N PRO A 9 -16.08 -29.55 -14.97
CA PRO A 9 -16.76 -29.64 -13.68
C PRO A 9 -16.49 -28.43 -12.79
N SER A 10 -17.54 -27.72 -12.43
CA SER A 10 -17.53 -26.73 -11.36
C SER A 10 -17.78 -27.39 -10.00
N ASP A 11 -16.73 -27.74 -9.25
CA ASP A 11 -16.88 -27.91 -7.80
C ASP A 11 -15.62 -27.59 -6.98
N SER A 12 -15.89 -27.25 -5.72
CA SER A 12 -15.03 -26.90 -4.60
C SER A 12 -13.67 -27.61 -4.54
N SER A 13 -12.64 -26.77 -4.40
CA SER A 13 -11.57 -27.04 -3.43
C SER A 13 -11.26 -25.76 -2.66
N ARG A 14 -12.14 -25.44 -1.70
CA ARG A 14 -11.89 -24.45 -0.65
C ARG A 14 -10.77 -24.95 0.26
N SER A 15 -9.52 -24.78 -0.19
CA SER A 15 -8.30 -25.14 0.53
C SER A 15 -8.11 -24.26 1.75
N PHE A 16 -8.74 -24.66 2.86
CA PHE A 16 -8.64 -24.00 4.15
C PHE A 16 -7.20 -24.14 4.68
N VAL A 17 -6.38 -23.10 4.54
CA VAL A 17 -5.00 -23.08 5.08
C VAL A 17 -5.04 -22.85 6.59
N ASN A 18 -5.44 -23.90 7.31
CA ASN A 18 -5.27 -24.01 8.76
C ASN A 18 -3.89 -24.61 9.03
N LEU A 19 -2.95 -23.79 9.51
CA LEU A 19 -1.64 -24.26 9.93
C LEU A 19 -1.14 -23.46 11.14
N GLY A 20 -1.46 -23.99 12.33
CA GLY A 20 -0.82 -23.62 13.59
C GLY A 20 -1.29 -22.33 14.26
N GLU A 21 -2.18 -22.45 15.23
CA GLU A 21 -2.01 -21.66 16.46
C GLU A 21 -0.71 -22.15 17.13
N GLU A 22 0.31 -21.30 17.23
CA GLU A 22 1.27 -21.41 18.34
C GLU A 22 0.94 -20.34 19.38
N LYS A 23 0.89 -20.81 20.63
CA LYS A 23 0.15 -20.17 21.72
C LYS A 23 1.01 -19.17 22.47
N SER A 24 0.51 -17.95 22.63
CA SER A 24 1.13 -16.93 23.48
C SER A 24 1.06 -17.31 24.96
N ASP A 25 2.20 -17.63 25.56
CA ASP A 25 2.36 -17.77 27.01
C ASP A 25 3.02 -16.51 27.61
N GLY A 26 2.18 -15.61 28.13
CA GLY A 26 2.57 -14.74 29.25
C GLY A 26 2.54 -15.55 30.57
N LEU A 27 3.03 -15.07 31.71
CA LEU A 27 3.33 -13.70 32.15
C LEU A 27 4.09 -13.80 33.50
N THR A 28 4.98 -12.86 33.86
CA THR A 28 5.04 -12.21 35.21
C THR A 28 6.15 -11.16 35.41
N ASN A 29 5.72 -9.92 35.67
CA ASN A 29 6.21 -8.91 36.64
C ASN A 29 7.72 -8.70 36.90
N GLY A 30 8.24 -7.48 36.69
CA GLY A 30 9.63 -7.17 37.12
C GLY A 30 10.22 -5.74 37.03
N GLY A 31 9.45 -4.64 37.07
CA GLY A 31 10.05 -3.30 37.31
C GLY A 31 10.80 -2.64 36.13
N ILE A 32 11.49 -1.53 36.43
CA ILE A 32 11.99 -0.49 35.49
C ILE A 32 13.10 0.33 36.20
N VAL A 33 13.93 1.21 35.59
CA VAL A 33 13.81 1.90 34.29
C VAL A 33 14.89 1.44 33.25
N PRO A 34 15.94 2.16 32.76
CA PRO A 34 16.49 1.87 31.42
C PRO A 34 17.97 1.45 31.35
N THR A 35 18.28 0.51 30.45
CA THR A 35 19.60 0.37 29.81
C THR A 35 19.40 -0.15 28.37
N ASP A 36 19.78 0.64 27.36
CA ASP A 36 19.76 0.19 25.95
C ASP A 36 21.19 0.17 25.38
N SER A 37 21.95 -0.84 25.80
CA SER A 37 23.22 -1.21 25.18
C SER A 37 22.92 -2.29 24.15
N LEU A 38 22.88 -1.91 22.87
CA LEU A 38 22.53 -2.81 21.75
C LEU A 38 23.65 -3.83 21.47
N ASN A 39 23.77 -4.83 22.36
CA ASN A 39 24.58 -6.02 22.18
C ASN A 39 23.88 -6.94 21.16
N THR A 40 24.04 -6.64 19.88
CA THR A 40 23.53 -7.49 18.79
C THR A 40 24.35 -8.78 18.72
N GLU A 41 24.01 -9.73 19.60
CA GLU A 41 24.26 -11.16 19.39
C GLU A 41 23.85 -11.50 17.94
N PRO A 42 24.77 -11.99 17.08
CA PRO A 42 24.42 -12.28 15.69
C PRO A 42 23.41 -13.44 15.64
N THR A 43 22.13 -13.11 15.44
CA THR A 43 21.06 -14.10 15.22
C THR A 43 21.55 -15.15 14.23
N PRO A 44 21.63 -16.44 14.62
CA PRO A 44 22.26 -17.45 13.78
C PRO A 44 21.58 -17.45 12.41
N PRO A 45 22.36 -17.38 11.32
CA PRO A 45 21.80 -17.12 9.99
C PRO A 45 20.81 -18.24 9.65
N ARG A 46 19.51 -17.89 9.63
CA ARG A 46 18.44 -18.81 9.22
C ARG A 46 18.89 -19.45 7.89
N PRO A 47 18.88 -20.79 7.76
CA PRO A 47 19.41 -21.44 6.56
C PRO A 47 18.62 -20.96 5.34
N ARG A 48 19.22 -20.04 4.59
CA ARG A 48 18.62 -19.42 3.42
C ARG A 48 18.53 -20.47 2.32
N ARG A 49 17.38 -21.15 2.24
CA ARG A 49 17.06 -21.96 1.08
C ARG A 49 17.11 -21.05 -0.16
N PRO A 50 17.64 -21.54 -1.30
CA PRO A 50 17.68 -20.74 -2.52
C PRO A 50 16.26 -20.38 -2.98
N CYS A 51 16.09 -19.15 -3.47
CA CYS A 51 14.86 -18.72 -4.12
C CYS A 51 14.59 -19.62 -5.33
N ASN A 52 13.40 -20.23 -5.39
CA ASN A 52 13.00 -21.10 -6.49
C ASN A 52 12.28 -20.29 -7.57
N GLU A 53 13.07 -19.60 -8.39
CA GLU A 53 12.60 -18.69 -9.44
C GLU A 53 11.65 -19.36 -10.46
N SER A 54 11.88 -20.63 -10.82
CA SER A 54 11.03 -21.35 -11.77
C SER A 54 9.68 -21.74 -11.17
N TRP A 55 9.63 -22.09 -9.88
CA TRP A 55 8.36 -22.22 -9.16
C TRP A 55 7.64 -20.89 -9.05
N LEU A 56 8.36 -19.83 -8.65
CA LEU A 56 7.78 -18.49 -8.50
C LEU A 56 7.15 -17.99 -9.81
N GLN A 57 7.81 -18.21 -10.94
CA GLN A 57 7.32 -17.81 -12.26
C GLN A 57 6.00 -18.50 -12.64
N TRP A 58 5.85 -19.79 -12.35
CA TRP A 58 4.59 -20.53 -12.57
C TRP A 58 3.48 -20.04 -11.63
N GLU A 59 3.84 -19.85 -10.38
CA GLU A 59 2.94 -19.44 -9.30
C GLU A 59 2.44 -17.99 -9.46
N MET A 60 3.21 -17.11 -10.12
CA MET A 60 2.72 -15.79 -10.57
C MET A 60 1.62 -15.90 -11.62
N GLU A 61 1.72 -16.85 -12.57
CA GLU A 61 0.62 -17.09 -13.53
C GLU A 61 -0.63 -17.59 -12.79
N VAL A 62 -0.48 -18.45 -11.76
CA VAL A 62 -1.61 -18.91 -10.92
C VAL A 62 -2.32 -17.75 -10.21
N CYS A 63 -1.59 -16.90 -9.47
CA CYS A 63 -2.17 -15.69 -8.85
C CYS A 63 -2.80 -14.75 -9.88
N GLY A 64 -2.22 -14.67 -11.09
CA GLY A 64 -2.68 -13.81 -12.18
C GLY A 64 -3.93 -14.31 -12.89
N GLU A 65 -4.12 -15.62 -13.07
CA GLU A 65 -5.37 -16.18 -13.62
C GLU A 65 -6.54 -16.04 -12.65
N GLU A 66 -6.31 -16.18 -11.34
CA GLU A 66 -7.30 -15.86 -10.31
C GLU A 66 -7.71 -14.38 -10.37
N PHE A 67 -6.74 -13.47 -10.42
CA PHE A 67 -7.02 -12.03 -10.58
C PHE A 67 -7.77 -11.72 -11.89
N LYS A 68 -7.43 -12.36 -13.02
CA LYS A 68 -8.14 -12.17 -14.29
C LYS A 68 -9.59 -12.65 -14.24
N ARG A 69 -9.85 -13.78 -13.58
CA ARG A 69 -11.21 -14.31 -13.34
C ARG A 69 -12.02 -13.30 -12.52
N ASP A 70 -11.45 -12.80 -11.44
CA ASP A 70 -12.16 -11.93 -10.49
C ASP A 70 -12.40 -10.53 -11.07
N MET A 71 -11.42 -9.98 -11.80
CA MET A 71 -11.59 -8.80 -12.67
C MET A 71 -12.66 -8.99 -13.75
N GLY A 72 -12.91 -10.23 -14.18
CA GLY A 72 -13.98 -10.58 -15.12
C GLY A 72 -15.40 -10.37 -14.58
N HIS A 73 -15.56 -10.14 -13.27
CA HIS A 73 -16.81 -9.72 -12.65
C HIS A 73 -16.99 -8.19 -12.60
N ILE A 74 -15.95 -7.42 -12.95
CA ILE A 74 -15.95 -5.95 -12.96
C ILE A 74 -16.07 -5.47 -14.41
N ASP A 75 -17.12 -4.70 -14.71
CA ASP A 75 -17.34 -4.16 -16.05
C ASP A 75 -16.13 -3.30 -16.50
N PRO A 76 -15.64 -3.45 -17.76
CA PRO A 76 -14.52 -2.68 -18.28
C PRO A 76 -14.61 -1.16 -18.11
N GLN A 77 -15.81 -0.58 -18.05
CA GLN A 77 -15.98 0.86 -17.81
C GLN A 77 -15.50 1.30 -16.41
N TYR A 78 -15.39 0.38 -15.44
CA TYR A 78 -14.94 0.65 -14.08
C TYR A 78 -13.46 0.30 -13.83
N TRP A 79 -12.75 -0.33 -14.79
CA TRP A 79 -11.34 -0.70 -14.60
C TRP A 79 -10.42 0.50 -14.32
N CYS A 80 -10.80 1.72 -14.70
CA CYS A 80 -10.04 2.93 -14.39
C CYS A 80 -10.38 3.57 -13.03
N ASN A 81 -11.33 3.02 -12.26
CA ASN A 81 -11.69 3.53 -10.94
C ASN A 81 -11.26 2.54 -9.85
N LEU A 82 -10.20 2.90 -9.11
CA LEU A 82 -9.58 2.09 -8.05
C LEU A 82 -10.58 1.52 -7.05
N THR A 83 -11.64 2.25 -6.73
CA THR A 83 -12.69 1.85 -5.77
C THR A 83 -13.36 0.52 -6.12
N TYR A 84 -13.40 0.15 -7.41
CA TYR A 84 -14.10 -1.04 -7.90
C TYR A 84 -13.24 -2.30 -7.95
N PHE A 85 -11.91 -2.19 -7.91
CA PHE A 85 -10.98 -3.33 -8.06
C PHE A 85 -9.91 -3.44 -6.97
N ILE A 86 -9.89 -2.53 -5.99
CA ILE A 86 -8.88 -2.49 -4.92
C ILE A 86 -8.88 -3.76 -4.03
N SER A 87 -10.03 -4.40 -3.85
CA SER A 87 -10.18 -5.63 -3.06
C SER A 87 -9.52 -6.82 -3.76
N GLU A 88 -9.75 -6.92 -5.06
CA GLU A 88 -9.30 -7.97 -5.97
C GLU A 88 -7.80 -7.82 -6.20
N TYR A 89 -7.33 -6.57 -6.33
CA TYR A 89 -5.92 -6.24 -6.42
C TYR A 89 -5.17 -6.51 -5.10
N HIS A 90 -5.80 -6.27 -3.95
CA HIS A 90 -5.24 -6.63 -2.64
C HIS A 90 -5.10 -8.15 -2.48
N LEU A 91 -6.11 -8.93 -2.89
CA LEU A 91 -6.05 -10.40 -2.91
C LEU A 91 -4.91 -10.88 -3.83
N PHE A 92 -4.78 -10.31 -5.02
CA PHE A 92 -3.70 -10.58 -5.95
C PHE A 92 -2.31 -10.28 -5.36
N THR A 93 -2.09 -9.08 -4.78
CA THR A 93 -0.79 -8.75 -4.18
C THR A 93 -0.46 -9.68 -3.01
N HIS A 94 -1.42 -9.95 -2.13
CA HIS A 94 -1.25 -10.89 -1.01
C HIS A 94 -0.93 -12.32 -1.48
N CYS A 95 -1.53 -12.76 -2.60
CA CYS A 95 -1.14 -14.01 -3.27
C CYS A 95 0.33 -13.94 -3.69
N THR A 96 0.75 -12.92 -4.45
CA THR A 96 2.15 -12.83 -4.91
C THR A 96 3.18 -12.76 -3.77
N GLU A 97 2.85 -12.10 -2.65
CA GLU A 97 3.69 -12.05 -1.45
C GLU A 97 3.81 -13.43 -0.79
N THR A 98 2.67 -14.04 -0.44
CA THR A 98 2.59 -15.38 0.16
C THR A 98 3.39 -16.41 -0.66
N LYS A 99 3.22 -16.37 -1.99
CA LYS A 99 3.88 -17.28 -2.92
C LYS A 99 5.38 -17.00 -3.08
N SER A 100 5.81 -15.73 -2.98
CA SER A 100 7.24 -15.37 -2.93
C SER A 100 7.91 -15.93 -1.66
N LEU A 101 7.26 -15.78 -0.51
CA LEU A 101 7.74 -16.32 0.77
C LEU A 101 7.86 -17.86 0.74
N ILE A 102 6.86 -18.55 0.18
CA ILE A 102 6.88 -20.02 0.00
C ILE A 102 8.00 -20.46 -0.95
N ALA A 103 8.28 -19.69 -2.02
CA ALA A 103 9.39 -19.94 -2.93
C ALA A 103 10.77 -19.58 -2.35
N TYR A 104 10.86 -19.11 -1.11
CA TYR A 104 12.07 -18.57 -0.45
C TYR A 104 12.69 -17.37 -1.17
N CYS A 105 11.85 -16.60 -1.86
CA CYS A 105 12.19 -15.38 -2.57
C CYS A 105 11.77 -14.15 -1.76
N TYR A 106 12.44 -13.01 -1.97
CA TYR A 106 11.99 -11.74 -1.42
C TYR A 106 10.82 -11.18 -2.25
N TRP A 107 10.00 -10.31 -1.65
CA TRP A 107 8.93 -9.58 -2.31
C TRP A 107 9.11 -8.07 -2.10
N PRO A 108 8.89 -7.22 -3.12
CA PRO A 108 8.74 -7.57 -4.54
C PRO A 108 10.07 -8.06 -5.14
N ASN A 109 10.00 -8.88 -6.19
CA ASN A 109 11.13 -9.41 -6.96
C ASN A 109 10.90 -9.11 -8.46
N PRO A 110 11.93 -8.92 -9.32
CA PRO A 110 11.76 -8.66 -10.76
C PRO A 110 10.79 -9.58 -11.52
N ILE A 111 10.67 -10.86 -11.13
CA ILE A 111 9.64 -11.78 -11.67
C ILE A 111 8.23 -11.25 -11.36
N VAL A 112 7.98 -10.91 -10.10
CA VAL A 112 6.71 -10.37 -9.60
C VAL A 112 6.43 -8.98 -10.18
N GLU A 113 7.43 -8.10 -10.20
CA GLU A 113 7.34 -6.74 -10.73
C GLU A 113 6.98 -6.76 -12.23
N SER A 114 7.69 -7.56 -13.03
CA SER A 114 7.37 -7.73 -14.44
C SER A 114 5.97 -8.34 -14.65
N TYR A 115 5.52 -9.23 -13.75
CA TYR A 115 4.16 -9.76 -13.79
C TYR A 115 3.10 -8.68 -13.55
N ILE A 116 3.27 -7.89 -12.49
CA ILE A 116 2.37 -6.78 -12.14
C ILE A 116 2.30 -5.78 -13.30
N VAL A 117 3.43 -5.41 -13.90
CA VAL A 117 3.47 -4.51 -15.07
C VAL A 117 2.72 -5.11 -16.29
N ARG A 118 2.79 -6.43 -16.53
CA ARG A 118 1.99 -7.08 -17.59
C ARG A 118 0.49 -7.02 -17.30
N ILE A 119 0.08 -7.24 -16.05
CA ILE A 119 -1.33 -7.13 -15.61
C ILE A 119 -1.84 -5.69 -15.74
N HIS A 120 -1.09 -4.70 -15.27
CA HIS A 120 -1.42 -3.28 -15.43
C HIS A 120 -1.57 -2.88 -16.90
N LYS A 121 -0.67 -3.35 -17.77
CA LYS A 121 -0.77 -3.11 -19.21
C LYS A 121 -1.96 -3.82 -19.87
N HIS A 122 -2.45 -4.93 -19.30
CA HIS A 122 -3.61 -5.65 -19.82
C HIS A 122 -4.92 -4.91 -19.53
N PHE A 123 -5.16 -4.55 -18.26
CA PHE A 123 -6.43 -3.95 -17.83
C PHE A 123 -6.45 -2.42 -17.92
N PHE A 124 -5.36 -1.73 -17.58
CA PHE A 124 -5.35 -0.28 -17.33
C PHE A 124 -4.66 0.55 -18.41
N SER A 125 -4.25 -0.06 -19.54
CA SER A 125 -3.47 0.62 -20.60
C SER A 125 -4.20 1.75 -21.34
N ASN A 126 -5.53 1.82 -21.24
CA ASN A 126 -6.34 2.92 -21.78
C ASN A 126 -6.83 3.91 -20.70
N CYS A 127 -6.43 3.73 -19.44
CA CYS A 127 -6.83 4.62 -18.36
C CYS A 127 -5.97 5.89 -18.35
N THR A 128 -6.63 7.04 -18.48
CA THR A 128 -6.00 8.33 -18.17
C THR A 128 -5.76 8.42 -16.67
N ILE A 129 -4.50 8.53 -16.26
CA ILE A 129 -4.18 8.86 -14.86
C ILE A 129 -4.61 10.32 -14.64
N GLU A 130 -5.77 10.52 -14.01
CA GLU A 130 -6.06 11.77 -13.30
C GLU A 130 -5.10 11.85 -12.11
N GLN A 131 -3.87 12.28 -12.39
CA GLN A 131 -2.92 12.59 -11.36
C GLN A 131 -3.49 13.80 -10.64
N VAL A 132 -3.97 13.61 -9.42
CA VAL A 132 -4.23 14.71 -8.49
C VAL A 132 -2.85 15.29 -8.20
N VAL A 133 -2.45 16.26 -9.03
CA VAL A 133 -1.12 16.84 -8.98
C VAL A 133 -1.04 17.68 -7.72
N LEU A 134 -0.57 17.05 -6.64
CA LEU A 134 -0.25 17.69 -5.37
C LEU A 134 1.05 18.51 -5.50
N LEU A 135 1.04 19.41 -6.48
CA LEU A 135 2.07 20.41 -6.68
C LEU A 135 1.86 21.53 -5.66
N ASP A 136 2.95 22.00 -5.06
CA ASP A 136 2.93 23.25 -4.33
C ASP A 136 2.42 24.39 -5.25
N PRO A 137 1.62 25.33 -4.73
CA PRO A 137 1.14 26.45 -5.52
C PRO A 137 2.34 27.34 -5.93
N PRO A 138 2.33 27.97 -7.11
CA PRO A 138 3.50 28.68 -7.65
C PRO A 138 4.14 29.66 -6.66
N ASP A 139 5.46 29.78 -6.67
CA ASP A 139 6.26 30.50 -5.65
C ASP A 139 5.72 31.90 -5.31
N ASP A 140 5.26 32.67 -6.30
CA ASP A 140 4.63 33.98 -6.10
C ASP A 140 3.38 33.90 -5.20
N THR A 141 2.52 32.91 -5.45
CA THR A 141 1.27 32.69 -4.70
C THR A 141 1.54 32.16 -3.30
N LEU A 142 2.52 31.25 -3.14
CA LEU A 142 2.99 30.77 -1.84
C LEU A 142 3.58 31.93 -1.01
N THR A 143 4.39 32.79 -1.64
CA THR A 143 4.98 33.98 -1.03
C THR A 143 3.90 34.97 -0.57
N ILE A 144 2.87 35.22 -1.39
CA ILE A 144 1.72 36.07 -1.02
C ILE A 144 0.95 35.48 0.18
N LEU A 145 0.71 34.17 0.17
CA LEU A 145 0.04 33.46 1.27
C LEU A 145 0.83 33.50 2.60
N ILE A 146 2.15 33.60 2.55
CA ILE A 146 3.01 33.80 3.73
C ILE A 146 3.03 35.28 4.17
N LEU A 147 3.12 36.22 3.23
CA LEU A 147 3.23 37.65 3.54
C LEU A 147 1.94 38.23 4.15
N ILE A 148 0.76 37.85 3.65
CA ILE A 148 -0.53 38.35 4.16
C ILE A 148 -0.69 38.17 5.69
N PRO A 149 -0.57 36.96 6.27
CA PRO A 149 -0.71 36.78 7.71
C PRO A 149 0.40 37.47 8.53
N VAL A 150 1.62 37.61 7.98
CA VAL A 150 2.69 38.39 8.63
C VAL A 150 2.32 39.88 8.70
N PHE A 151 1.84 40.48 7.60
CA PHE A 151 1.40 41.88 7.62
C PHE A 151 0.16 42.10 8.49
N LEU A 152 -0.80 41.17 8.50
CA LEU A 152 -1.99 41.24 9.36
C LEU A 152 -1.63 41.14 10.85
N THR A 153 -0.72 40.24 11.25
CA THR A 153 -0.29 40.13 12.65
C THR A 153 0.49 41.36 13.11
N LEU A 154 1.41 41.88 12.29
CA LEU A 154 2.11 43.14 12.57
C LEU A 154 1.14 44.33 12.70
N ALA A 155 0.14 44.43 11.81
CA ALA A 155 -0.88 45.47 11.88
C ALA A 155 -1.74 45.35 13.15
N MET A 156 -2.16 44.14 13.53
CA MET A 156 -2.91 43.92 14.77
C MET A 156 -2.10 44.28 16.02
N ILE A 157 -0.81 43.93 16.08
CA ILE A 157 0.07 44.32 17.19
C ILE A 157 0.19 45.85 17.27
N ALA A 158 0.43 46.52 16.13
CA ALA A 158 0.51 47.98 16.08
C ALA A 158 -0.80 48.67 16.50
N LEU A 159 -1.95 48.14 16.07
CA LEU A 159 -3.28 48.63 16.46
C LEU A 159 -3.54 48.45 17.96
N VAL A 160 -3.20 47.29 18.54
CA VAL A 160 -3.34 47.05 19.99
C VAL A 160 -2.46 48.03 20.79
N VAL A 161 -1.18 48.17 20.45
CA VAL A 161 -0.26 49.11 21.10
C VAL A 161 -0.76 50.55 20.98
N TRP A 162 -1.24 50.97 19.79
CA TRP A 162 -1.79 52.30 19.58
C TRP A 162 -3.07 52.56 20.37
N CYS A 163 -3.98 51.58 20.44
CA CYS A 163 -5.21 51.67 21.20
C CYS A 163 -4.94 51.72 22.71
N SER A 164 -4.10 50.85 23.26
CA SER A 164 -3.67 50.93 24.67
C SER A 164 -3.09 52.31 24.98
N LYS A 165 -2.08 52.76 24.21
CA LYS A 165 -1.41 54.05 24.41
C LYS A 165 -2.30 55.28 24.18
N ARG A 166 -3.55 55.10 23.73
CA ARG A 166 -4.59 56.14 23.62
C ARG A 166 -5.62 56.04 24.74
N SER A 167 -5.99 54.84 25.18
CA SER A 167 -6.76 54.60 26.40
C SER A 167 -6.02 55.11 27.63
N ASP A 168 -4.71 54.87 27.71
CA ASP A 168 -3.81 55.35 28.78
C ASP A 168 -3.65 56.89 28.82
N ILE A 169 -4.21 57.61 27.84
CA ILE A 169 -4.23 59.09 27.74
C ILE A 169 -5.66 59.64 27.97
N LEU A 170 -6.66 58.76 28.08
CA LEU A 170 -8.08 59.09 28.25
C LEU A 170 -8.64 58.60 29.60
N ALA A 171 -7.76 58.17 30.51
CA ALA A 171 -8.04 57.72 31.88
C ALA A 171 -7.28 58.61 32.89
#